data_AF-A0A699Z1W7-F1
#
_entry.id   AF-A0A699Z1W7-F1
#
_cell.length_a   1.000
_cell.length_b   1.000
_cell.length_c   1.000
_cell.angle_alpha   90.00
_cell.angle_beta   90.00
_cell.angle_gamma   90.00
#
_symmetry.space_group_name_H-M   'P 1'
#
loop_
_entity.id
_entity.type
_entity.pdbx_description
1 polymer ?
#
loop_
_entity_poly.entity_id
_entity_poly.type
_entity_poly.pdbx_seq_one_letter_code
_entity_poly.pdbx_strand_id
1 'polypeptide(L)'
;VGTPERPLSDLGRVSYHGYWTRELLAVLQSHEGSISIKELSERTAMKPDDIEATLRQLGLIQMQKGQHVIVAAPHIVKQHLKQAGGPGLVIEPSKIVWTPYNAEREYVQKGH
;
A
#
# COMPACT_ATOMS: atom_id res chain seq x y z
N VAL A 1 -8.16 -8.92 1.21
CA VAL A 1 -7.27 -8.04 0.42
C VAL A 1 -8.15 -7.12 -0.41
N GLY A 2 -8.27 -5.86 -0.01
CA GLY A 2 -9.12 -4.88 -0.69
C GLY A 2 -8.31 -4.08 -1.70
N THR A 3 -8.85 -3.90 -2.90
CA THR A 3 -8.31 -2.98 -3.92
C THR A 3 -9.39 -1.94 -4.20
N PRO A 4 -9.06 -0.66 -4.40
CA PRO A 4 -10.04 0.33 -4.81
C PRO A 4 -10.82 -0.11 -6.07
N GLU A 5 -12.10 0.24 -6.12
CA GLU A 5 -12.94 0.09 -7.31
C GLU A 5 -12.35 0.87 -8.50
N ARG A 6 -12.43 0.30 -9.70
CA ARG A 6 -11.93 0.90 -10.94
C ARG A 6 -13.09 1.46 -11.76
N PRO A 7 -12.94 2.62 -12.44
CA PRO A 7 -11.72 3.43 -12.55
C PRO A 7 -11.51 4.38 -11.36
N LEU A 8 -10.28 4.46 -10.88
CA LEU A 8 -9.87 5.49 -9.92
C LEU A 8 -9.84 6.87 -10.61
N SER A 9 -10.40 7.89 -9.95
CA SER A 9 -10.23 9.29 -10.38
C SER A 9 -8.75 9.70 -10.32
N ASP A 10 -8.32 10.68 -11.12
CA ASP A 10 -6.91 11.15 -11.12
C ASP A 10 -6.44 11.59 -9.72
N LEU A 11 -7.34 12.19 -8.93
CA LEU A 11 -7.08 12.55 -7.54
C LEU A 11 -6.99 11.31 -6.62
N GLY A 12 -7.82 10.31 -6.86
CA GLY A 12 -7.75 9.01 -6.17
C GLY A 12 -6.40 8.35 -6.44
N ARG A 13 -5.96 8.30 -7.70
CA ARG A 13 -4.68 7.71 -8.09
C ARG A 13 -3.48 8.37 -7.39
N VAL A 14 -3.46 9.70 -7.30
CA VAL A 14 -2.40 10.43 -6.57
C VAL A 14 -2.44 10.13 -5.07
N SER A 15 -3.63 10.07 -4.48
CA SER A 15 -3.81 9.80 -3.04
C SER A 15 -3.38 8.38 -2.66
N TYR A 16 -3.81 7.37 -3.44
CA TYR A 16 -3.40 5.98 -3.25
C TYR A 16 -1.90 5.79 -3.48
N HIS A 17 -1.34 6.40 -4.52
CA HIS A 17 0.09 6.32 -4.80
C HIS A 17 0.92 6.91 -3.65
N GLY A 18 0.50 8.05 -3.08
CA GLY A 18 1.17 8.65 -1.92
C GLY A 18 1.11 7.75 -0.68
N TYR A 19 -0.04 7.13 -0.41
CA TYR A 19 -0.20 6.17 0.68
C TYR A 19 0.68 4.92 0.49
N TRP A 20 0.60 4.26 -0.67
CA TRP A 20 1.38 3.06 -0.98
C TRP A 20 2.89 3.33 -0.93
N THR A 21 3.33 4.47 -1.47
CA THR A 21 4.73 4.89 -1.41
C THR A 21 5.22 4.96 0.03
N ARG A 22 4.44 5.58 0.93
CA ARG A 22 4.81 5.71 2.34
C ARG A 22 4.88 4.38 3.06
N GLU A 23 3.85 3.56 2.88
CA GLU A 23 3.74 2.27 3.54
C GLU A 23 4.89 1.35 3.09
N LEU A 24 5.16 1.29 1.78
CA LEU A 24 6.28 0.51 1.24
C LEU A 24 7.63 1.04 1.73
N LEU A 25 7.86 2.36 1.72
CA LEU A 25 9.12 2.94 2.21
C LEU A 25 9.32 2.71 3.71
N ALA A 26 8.26 2.70 4.52
CA ALA A 26 8.33 2.41 5.96
C ALA A 26 8.72 0.95 6.23
N VAL A 27 8.13 0.00 5.48
CA VAL A 27 8.51 -1.41 5.58
C VAL A 27 9.96 -1.61 5.09
N LEU A 28 10.35 -0.98 3.98
CA LEU A 28 11.72 -1.05 3.46
C LEU A 28 12.76 -0.38 4.37
N GLN A 29 12.37 0.63 5.15
CA GLN A 29 13.27 1.29 6.11
C GLN A 29 13.49 0.44 7.37
N SER A 30 12.48 -0.28 7.83
CA SER A 30 12.53 -1.10 9.05
C SER A 30 13.06 -2.52 8.81
N HIS A 31 13.09 -2.97 7.55
CA HIS A 31 13.58 -4.29 7.18
C HIS A 31 15.08 -4.25 6.84
N GLU A 32 15.86 -5.13 7.48
CA GLU A 32 17.26 -5.34 7.13
C GLU A 32 17.40 -6.54 6.17
N GLY A 33 18.06 -6.34 5.02
CA GLY A 33 18.27 -7.39 4.02
C GLY A 33 17.23 -7.43 2.90
N SER A 34 17.22 -8.52 2.12
CA SER A 34 16.32 -8.68 0.96
C SER A 34 14.91 -9.03 1.41
N ILE A 35 13.91 -8.29 0.92
CA ILE A 35 12.48 -8.58 1.11
C ILE A 35 11.85 -9.00 -0.22
N SER A 36 10.86 -9.89 -0.17
CA SER A 36 10.12 -10.32 -1.37
C SER A 36 8.82 -9.54 -1.55
N ILE A 37 8.30 -9.48 -2.78
CA ILE A 37 6.98 -8.85 -3.06
C ILE A 37 5.86 -9.55 -2.28
N LYS A 38 5.95 -10.89 -2.12
CA LYS A 38 4.98 -11.66 -1.35
C LYS A 38 4.96 -11.23 0.11
N GLU A 39 6.13 -11.06 0.72
CA GLU A 39 6.24 -10.61 2.10
C GLU A 39 5.77 -9.17 2.29
N LEU A 40 6.03 -8.28 1.32
CA LEU A 40 5.44 -6.95 1.30
C LEU A 40 3.90 -6.99 1.23
N SER A 41 3.34 -7.90 0.43
CA SER A 41 1.89 -8.09 0.30
C SER A 41 1.27 -8.57 1.61
N GLU A 42 1.91 -9.51 2.29
CA GLU A 42 1.46 -10.02 3.60
C GLU A 42 1.50 -8.94 4.69
N ARG A 43 2.57 -8.12 4.72
CA ARG A 43 2.73 -7.05 5.73
C ARG A 43 1.78 -5.86 5.52
N THR A 44 1.54 -5.49 4.26
CA THR A 44 0.81 -4.26 3.93
C THR A 44 -0.63 -4.49 3.46
N ALA A 45 -1.01 -5.76 3.28
CA ALA A 45 -2.27 -6.18 2.67
C ALA A 45 -2.54 -5.58 1.27
N MET A 46 -1.49 -5.05 0.61
CA MET A 46 -1.55 -4.57 -0.78
C MET A 46 -1.46 -5.74 -1.76
N LYS A 47 -2.05 -5.58 -2.95
CA LYS A 47 -1.88 -6.58 -4.01
C LYS A 47 -0.44 -6.55 -4.55
N PRO A 48 0.12 -7.70 -4.91
CA PRO A 48 1.43 -7.78 -5.56
C PRO A 48 1.58 -6.85 -6.78
N ASP A 49 0.52 -6.73 -7.59
CA ASP A 49 0.51 -5.83 -8.77
C ASP A 49 0.68 -4.35 -8.39
N ASP A 50 -0.01 -3.90 -7.33
CA ASP A 50 0.07 -2.51 -6.85
C ASP A 50 1.45 -2.23 -6.23
N ILE A 51 2.03 -3.22 -5.54
CA ILE A 51 3.39 -3.15 -4.99
C ILE A 51 4.41 -3.05 -6.13
N GLU A 52 4.30 -3.90 -7.14
CA GLU A 52 5.20 -3.90 -8.30
C GLU A 52 5.13 -2.56 -9.05
N ALA A 53 3.92 -2.07 -9.32
CA ALA A 53 3.71 -0.79 -10.00
C ALA A 53 4.31 0.38 -9.20
N THR A 54 4.09 0.40 -7.88
CA THR A 54 4.61 1.46 -7.00
C THR A 54 6.14 1.41 -6.89
N LEU A 55 6.72 0.22 -6.67
CA LEU A 55 8.18 0.07 -6.62
C LEU A 55 8.85 0.41 -7.97
N ARG A 56 8.19 0.09 -9.10
CA ARG A 56 8.66 0.45 -10.45
C ARG A 56 8.66 1.95 -10.65
N GLN A 57 7.61 2.64 -10.19
CA GLN A 57 7.53 4.11 -10.25
C GLN A 57 8.59 4.79 -9.36
N LEU A 58 8.93 4.17 -8.22
CA LEU A 58 10.00 4.64 -7.32
C LEU A 58 11.41 4.26 -7.80
N GLY A 59 11.54 3.45 -8.86
CA GLY A 59 12.85 2.95 -9.31
C GLY A 59 13.51 1.98 -8.32
N LEU A 60 12.73 1.38 -7.42
CA LEU A 60 13.18 0.48 -6.34
C LEU A 60 13.11 -1.01 -6.71
N ILE A 61 12.75 -1.33 -7.94
CA ILE A 61 12.66 -2.70 -8.46
C ILE A 61 13.38 -2.78 -9.79
N GLN A 62 14.17 -3.82 -9.97
CA GLN A 62 14.83 -4.12 -11.23
C GLN A 62 14.50 -5.55 -11.66
N MET A 63 14.24 -5.74 -12.95
CA MET A 63 14.10 -7.06 -13.52
C MET A 63 15.49 -7.60 -13.89
N GLN A 64 16.00 -8.55 -13.11
CA GLN A 64 17.27 -9.21 -13.38
C GLN A 64 17.01 -10.68 -13.74
N LYS A 65 17.45 -11.10 -14.93
CA LYS A 65 17.32 -12.51 -15.41
C LYS A 65 15.88 -13.06 -15.35
N GLY A 66 14.88 -12.22 -15.62
CA GLY A 66 13.46 -12.62 -15.56
C GLY A 66 12.86 -12.64 -14.14
N GLN A 67 13.61 -12.22 -13.12
CA GLN A 67 13.12 -12.10 -11.75
C GLN A 67 13.09 -10.63 -11.31
N HIS A 68 12.04 -10.26 -10.58
CA HIS A 68 11.95 -8.97 -9.93
C HIS A 68 12.80 -8.95 -8.66
N VAL A 69 13.83 -8.10 -8.65
CA VAL A 69 14.73 -7.87 -7.52
C VAL A 69 14.45 -6.48 -6.95
N ILE A 70 14.16 -6.42 -5.65
CA ILE A 70 13.96 -5.15 -4.95
C ILE A 70 15.33 -4.57 -4.59
N VAL A 71 15.61 -3.37 -5.09
CA VAL A 71 16.86 -2.63 -4.89
C VAL A 71 16.56 -1.42 -4.02
N ALA A 72 16.33 -1.66 -2.74
CA ALA A 72 16.00 -0.64 -1.76
C ALA A 72 17.23 -0.27 -0.91
N ALA A 73 18.22 0.39 -1.52
CA ALA A 73 19.37 0.86 -0.76
C ALA A 73 18.93 1.91 0.29
N PRO A 74 19.42 1.85 1.54
CA PRO A 74 18.93 2.70 2.62
C PRO A 74 18.98 4.21 2.32
N HIS A 75 19.96 4.66 1.52
CA HIS A 75 20.08 6.06 1.11
C HIS A 75 19.00 6.48 0.11
N ILE A 76 18.62 5.60 -0.83
CA ILE A 76 17.55 5.84 -1.81
C ILE A 76 16.19 5.88 -1.11
N VAL A 77 15.95 4.94 -0.18
CA VAL A 77 14.72 4.93 0.65
C VAL A 77 14.60 6.23 1.44
N LYS A 78 15.66 6.68 2.11
CA LYS A 78 15.68 7.96 2.85
C LYS A 78 15.46 9.17 1.94
N GLN A 79 16.02 9.15 0.73
CA GLN A 79 15.82 10.22 -0.26
C GLN A 79 14.36 10.30 -0.69
N HIS A 80 13.75 9.17 -1.08
CA HIS A 80 12.34 9.14 -1.44
C HIS A 80 11.43 9.52 -0.27
N LEU A 81 11.78 9.15 0.96
CA LEU A 81 11.00 9.50 2.15
C LEU A 81 11.05 11.02 2.42
N LYS A 82 12.19 11.67 2.16
CA LYS A 82 12.28 13.15 2.18
C LYS A 82 11.47 13.80 1.06
N GLN A 83 11.50 13.23 -0.15
CA GLN A 83 10.76 13.75 -1.31
C GLN A 83 9.24 13.54 -1.19
N ALA A 84 8.80 12.47 -0.52
CA ALA A 84 7.40 12.14 -0.26
C ALA A 84 6.75 13.03 0.83
N GLY A 85 7.49 14.01 1.37
CA GLY A 85 7.00 15.01 2.33
C GLY A 85 6.66 14.45 3.72
N GLY A 86 5.96 15.24 4.53
CA GLY A 86 5.36 14.79 5.79
C GLY A 86 4.10 13.95 5.53
N PRO A 87 3.70 13.03 6.43
CA PRO A 87 2.38 12.42 6.34
C PRO A 87 1.39 13.57 6.22
N GLY A 88 0.44 13.48 5.29
CA GLY A 88 -0.72 14.34 5.38
C GLY A 88 -1.46 14.10 6.70
N LEU A 89 -2.77 14.27 6.72
CA LEU A 89 -3.53 13.91 7.92
C LEU A 89 -3.30 12.44 8.30
N VAL A 90 -2.72 12.18 9.48
CA VAL A 90 -2.58 10.82 10.02
C VAL A 90 -3.96 10.40 10.52
N ILE A 91 -4.51 9.34 9.94
CA ILE A 91 -5.80 8.80 10.35
C ILE A 91 -5.57 7.96 11.61
N GLU A 92 -6.20 8.33 12.72
CA GLU A 92 -6.18 7.56 13.98
C GLU A 92 -7.24 6.44 13.92
N PRO A 93 -6.83 5.15 13.83
CA PRO A 93 -7.79 4.06 13.67
C PRO A 93 -8.77 3.92 14.83
N SER A 94 -8.36 4.34 16.03
CA SER A 94 -9.18 4.34 17.26
C SER A 94 -10.37 5.29 17.21
N LYS A 95 -10.37 6.28 16.30
CA LYS A 95 -11.49 7.21 16.09
C LYS A 95 -12.44 6.76 14.99
N ILE A 96 -12.12 5.66 14.31
CA ILE A 96 -13.00 5.07 13.30
C ILE A 96 -14.04 4.20 14.03
N VAL A 97 -15.18 4.80 14.37
CA VAL A 97 -16.35 4.04 14.81
C VAL A 97 -17.06 3.54 13.56
N TRP A 98 -16.68 2.35 13.11
CA TRP A 98 -17.28 1.71 11.94
C TRP A 98 -17.65 0.27 12.26
N THR A 99 -18.91 -0.07 12.04
CA THR A 99 -19.42 -1.44 12.18
C THR A 99 -19.72 -1.94 10.77
N PRO A 100 -19.20 -3.11 10.35
CA PRO A 100 -19.50 -3.64 9.03
C PRO A 100 -21.01 -3.80 8.86
N TYR A 101 -21.53 -3.27 7.76
CA TYR A 101 -22.93 -3.41 7.41
C TYR A 101 -23.26 -4.89 7.20
N ASN A 102 -24.15 -5.40 8.03
CA ASN A 102 -24.60 -6.79 7.98
C ASN A 102 -25.96 -6.84 7.27
N ALA A 103 -25.94 -7.09 5.96
CA ALA A 103 -27.15 -7.21 5.16
C ALA A 103 -28.09 -8.30 5.67
N GLU A 104 -27.58 -9.42 6.20
CA GLU A 104 -28.40 -10.54 6.69
C GLU A 104 -29.27 -10.13 7.89
N ARG A 105 -28.78 -9.25 8.77
CA ARG A 105 -29.57 -8.74 9.90
C ARG A 105 -30.78 -7.92 9.43
N GLU A 106 -30.63 -7.16 8.35
CA GLU A 106 -31.73 -6.36 7.81
C GLU A 106 -32.77 -7.20 7.06
N TYR A 107 -32.34 -8.26 6.35
CA TYR A 107 -33.24 -9.23 5.72
C TYR A 107 -34.09 -9.98 6.77
N VAL A 108 -33.49 -10.42 7.88
CA VAL A 108 -34.21 -11.10 8.98
C VAL A 108 -35.14 -10.15 9.73
N GLN A 109 -34.78 -8.86 9.87
CA GLN A 109 -35.65 -7.85 10.49
C GLN A 109 -36.79 -7.36 9.59
N LYS A 110 -36.67 -7.48 8.26
CA LYS A 110 -37.70 -7.04 7.29
C LYS A 110 -38.70 -8.14 6.89
N GLY A 111 -38.61 -9.34 7.46
CA GLY A 111 -39.69 -10.33 7.40
C GLY A 111 -40.02 -10.86 6.00
N HIS A 112 -39.13 -11.70 5.46
CA HIS A 112 -39.50 -12.74 4.49
C HIS A 112 -39.22 -14.12 5.08
#